data_AF-A0AA47A0A0-F1
#
_entry.id   AF-A0AA47A0A0-F1
#
_cell.length_a   1.000
_cell.length_b   1.000
_cell.length_c   1.000
_cell.angle_alpha   90.00
_cell.angle_beta   90.00
_cell.angle_gamma   90.00
#
_symmetry.space_group_name_H-M   'P 1'
#
loop_
_entity.id
_entity.type
_entity.pdbx_description
1 polymer ?
#
loop_
_entity_poly.entity_id
_entity_poly.type
_entity_poly.pdbx_seq_one_letter_code
_entity_poly.pdbx_strand_id
1 'polypeptide(L)' 'MAREIQPTPVLEGQEALEFLHKLDTYKEYLKEKGIVLDRKKIQESAKYLKSIFKENSNK' A
#
# COMPACT_ATOMS: atom_id res chain seq x y z
N MET A 1 -6.29 31.25 -19.89
CA MET A 1 -4.81 31.25 -19.89
C MET A 1 -4.36 29.79 -19.73
N ALA A 2 -3.44 29.30 -20.57
CA ALA A 2 -2.90 27.95 -20.42
C ALA A 2 -2.04 27.88 -19.15
N ARG A 3 -2.20 26.82 -18.35
CA ARG A 3 -1.33 26.59 -17.19
C ARG A 3 0.02 26.09 -17.68
N GLU A 4 1.09 26.64 -17.10
CA GLU A 4 2.45 26.15 -17.33
C GLU A 4 2.55 24.67 -16.91
N ILE A 5 2.99 23.82 -17.82
CA ILE A 5 3.20 22.39 -17.54
C ILE A 5 4.60 22.26 -16.95
N GLN A 6 4.69 21.90 -15.68
CA GLN A 6 5.97 21.57 -15.06
C GLN A 6 6.54 20.29 -15.70
N PRO A 7 7.87 20.20 -15.89
CA PRO A 7 8.50 18.99 -16.37
C PRO A 7 8.20 17.83 -15.42
N THR A 8 8.03 16.62 -15.97
CA THR A 8 7.86 15.43 -15.16
C THR A 8 9.13 15.22 -14.33
N PRO A 9 9.04 15.11 -12.99
CA PRO A 9 10.21 14.84 -12.17
C PRO A 9 10.80 13.49 -12.58
N VAL A 10 12.11 13.46 -12.80
CA VAL A 10 12.88 12.26 -13.15
C VAL A 10 13.79 11.94 -11.98
N LEU A 11 13.86 10.67 -11.60
CA LEU A 11 14.82 10.22 -10.59
C LEU A 11 16.18 10.06 -11.26
N GLU A 12 17.17 10.82 -10.79
CA GLU A 12 18.53 10.78 -11.32
C GLU A 12 19.56 10.52 -10.22
N GLY A 13 20.65 9.84 -10.57
CA GLY A 13 21.77 9.58 -9.67
C GLY A 13 21.37 8.85 -8.39
N GLN A 14 21.69 9.44 -7.23
CA GLN A 14 21.49 8.83 -5.92
C GLN A 14 20.02 8.55 -5.61
N GLU A 15 19.10 9.42 -6.04
CA GLU A 15 17.66 9.24 -5.80
C GLU A 15 17.12 8.00 -6.50
N ALA A 16 17.62 7.70 -7.71
CA ALA A 16 17.27 6.51 -8.45
C ALA A 16 17.75 5.24 -7.74
N LEU A 17 18.98 5.26 -7.20
CA LEU A 17 19.53 4.13 -6.44
C LEU A 17 18.75 3.87 -5.15
N GLU A 18 18.39 4.92 -4.43
CA GLU A 18 17.55 4.81 -3.22
C GLU A 18 16.16 4.27 -3.52
N PHE A 19 15.58 4.70 -4.64
CA PHE A 19 14.29 4.18 -5.09
C PHE A 19 14.37 2.68 -5.42
N LEU A 20 15.42 2.24 -6.11
CA LEU A 20 15.64 0.81 -6.39
C LEU A 20 15.80 0.00 -5.09
N HIS A 21 16.59 0.49 -4.14
CA HIS A 21 16.76 -0.17 -2.84
C HIS A 21 15.43 -0.27 -2.07
N LYS A 22 14.57 0.76 -2.13
CA LYS A 22 13.21 0.72 -1.56
C LYS A 22 12.32 -0.34 -2.22
N LEU A 23 12.47 -0.55 -3.52
CA LEU A 23 11.73 -1.60 -4.24
C LEU A 23 12.21 -3.00 -3.82
N ASP A 24 13.53 -3.19 -3.71
CA ASP A 24 14.11 -4.47 -3.31
C ASP A 24 13.68 -4.88 -1.90
N THR A 25 13.65 -3.91 -0.97
CA THR A 25 13.24 -4.11 0.43
C THR A 25 11.72 -3.98 0.66
N TYR A 26 10.93 -3.77 -0.39
CA TYR A 26 9.50 -3.46 -0.26
C TYR A 26 8.71 -4.55 0.46
N LYS A 27 9.06 -5.83 0.23
CA LYS A 27 8.39 -6.96 0.91
C LYS A 27 8.67 -6.98 2.41
N GLU A 28 9.86 -6.59 2.84
CA GLU A 28 10.25 -6.53 4.26
C GLU A 28 9.55 -5.37 4.94
N TYR A 29 9.55 -4.20 4.30
CA TYR A 29 8.78 -3.04 4.73
C TYR A 29 7.30 -3.37 5.00
N LEU A 30 6.66 -4.10 4.08
CA LEU A 30 5.27 -4.50 4.24
C LEU A 30 5.06 -5.45 5.43
N LYS A 31 5.98 -6.40 5.63
CA LYS A 31 5.95 -7.31 6.80
C LYS A 31 6.10 -6.55 8.11
N GLU A 32 7.04 -5.62 8.20
CA GLU A 32 7.24 -4.77 9.39
C GLU A 32 6.00 -3.94 9.71
N LYS A 33 5.30 -3.45 8.67
CA LYS A 33 4.05 -2.71 8.83
C LYS A 33 2.81 -3.60 9.04
N GLY A 34 2.98 -4.93 9.08
CA GLY A 34 1.86 -5.86 9.20
C GLY A 34 0.92 -5.87 8.00
N ILE A 35 1.36 -5.34 6.85
CA ILE A 35 0.57 -5.27 5.62
C ILE A 35 0.68 -6.59 4.88
N VAL A 36 -0.46 -7.21 4.60
CA VAL A 36 -0.55 -8.46 3.86
C VAL A 36 -1.00 -8.16 2.43
N LEU A 37 -0.16 -8.47 1.43
CA LEU A 37 -0.50 -8.34 0.00
C LEU A 37 -1.15 -9.59 -0.62
N ASP A 38 -1.44 -10.60 0.19
CA ASP A 38 -2.14 -11.80 -0.27
C ASP A 38 -3.64 -11.55 -0.33
N ARG A 39 -4.19 -11.50 -1.55
CA ARG A 39 -5.62 -11.30 -1.82
C ARG A 39 -6.51 -12.24 -1.01
N LYS A 40 -6.12 -13.51 -0.83
CA LYS A 40 -6.93 -14.49 -0.10
C LYS A 40 -7.00 -14.13 1.39
N LYS A 41 -5.86 -13.79 2.00
CA LYS A 41 -5.80 -13.35 3.40
C LYS A 41 -6.57 -12.05 3.62
N ILE A 42 -6.47 -11.08 2.71
CA ILE A 42 -7.25 -9.84 2.77
C ILE A 42 -8.76 -10.16 2.78
N GLN A 43 -9.21 -11.06 1.91
CA GLN A 43 -10.61 -11.48 1.87
C GLN A 43 -11.06 -12.19 3.15
N GLU A 44 -10.22 -13.06 3.73
CA GLU A 44 -10.49 -13.73 5.00
C GLU A 44 -10.61 -12.72 6.15
N SER A 45 -9.66 -11.80 6.27
CA SER A 45 -9.71 -10.72 7.27
C SER A 45 -10.94 -9.83 7.09
N ALA A 46 -11.29 -9.46 5.86
CA ALA A 46 -12.48 -8.66 5.57
C ALA A 46 -13.79 -9.39 5.95
N LYS A 47 -13.87 -10.70 5.70
CA LYS A 47 -15.01 -11.54 6.11
C LYS A 47 -15.13 -11.60 7.63
N TYR A 48 -14.02 -11.81 8.34
CA TYR A 48 -13.97 -11.83 9.81
C TYR A 48 -14.40 -10.50 10.43
N LEU A 49 -13.90 -9.37 9.91
CA LEU A 49 -14.35 -8.05 10.36
C LEU A 49 -15.85 -7.87 10.12
N LYS A 50 -16.34 -8.25 8.94
CA LYS A 50 -17.77 -8.16 8.61
C LYS A 50 -18.65 -9.01 9.52
N SER A 51 -18.18 -10.16 10.01
CA SER A 51 -18.95 -10.97 10.97
C SER A 51 -19.05 -10.29 12.34
N ILE A 52 -17.98 -9.64 12.82
CA ILE A 52 -18.01 -8.89 14.09
C ILE A 52 -19.04 -7.75 14.05
N PHE A 53 -19.09 -7.00 12.96
CA PHE A 53 -20.02 -5.87 12.84
C PHE A 53 -21.48 -6.28 12.56
N LYS A 54 -21.74 -7.51 12.10
CA LYS A 54 -23.10 -7.97 11.80
C LYS A 54 -23.91 -8.38 13.04
N GLU A 55 -23.25 -8.77 14.13
CA GLU A 55 -23.94 -9.28 15.32
C GLU A 55 -24.60 -8.17 16.18
N ASN A 56 -24.26 -6.90 15.97
CA ASN A 56 -24.81 -5.78 16.75
C ASN A 56 -26.01 -5.04 16.10
N SER A 57 -26.60 -5.58 15.03
CA SER A 57 -27.79 -4.97 14.39
C SER A 57 -29.13 -5.44 14.96
N ASN A 58 -29.14 -6.22 16.05
CA ASN A 58 -30.36 -6.63 16.75
C ASN A 58 -30.31 -6.18 18.22
N LYS A 59 -30.58 -4.89 18.45
CA LYS A 59 -31.31 -4.37 19.62
C LYS A 59 -31.63 -2.89 19.44
#